data_AF-A0A642VDS1-F1
#
_entry.id   AF-A0A642VDS1-F1
#
_cell.length_a   1.000
_cell.length_b   1.000
_cell.length_c   1.000
_cell.angle_alpha   90.00
_cell.angle_beta   90.00
_cell.angle_gamma   90.00
#
_symmetry.space_group_name_H-M   'P 1'
#
loop_
_entity.id
_entity.type
_entity.pdbx_description
1 polymer ?
#
loop_
_entity_poly.entity_id
_entity_poly.type
_entity_poly.pdbx_seq_one_letter_code
_entity_poly.pdbx_strand_id
1 'polypeptide(L)'
;MKDVDRRSLDDDDSSPGSRSLGSSAVSSGVSTPATSSTATATSQKTKIYQEGGDFSASLERLGLSIPSHQQFSVMIHKHEVPRKVFHVSIGFLTLWLYTIGVQFEQVTPVLFTLFIGIGTCDLVRFQYPAFNKLYIKVLGFLMREKEVRQFNGVIWYLLGLVIVTYIFPKDVSLLAVLLLSWADTAASTFGRAYGYLTPKIGSKSLAGSMAAYLVGCISCWVLYSYFIPSFSQHNRPDDIMWHPETSNLSLKALVAFAGLVGAVSEAIDFFDDNLTIPVLSSSFMWLLIKATSN
;
A
#
# COMPACT_ATOMS: atom_id res chain seq x y z
N MET A 1 29.29 9.99 63.89
CA MET A 1 30.69 9.56 64.09
C MET A 1 30.69 8.44 65.11
N LYS A 2 30.62 7.20 64.64
CA LYS A 2 30.92 5.96 65.38
C LYS A 2 31.03 4.86 64.34
N ASP A 3 32.29 4.55 64.04
CA ASP A 3 32.77 3.44 63.23
C ASP A 3 32.33 2.10 63.80
N VAL A 4 32.06 1.14 62.91
CA VAL A 4 32.06 -0.29 63.21
C VAL A 4 32.96 -0.96 62.19
N ASP A 5 33.89 -1.73 62.74
CA ASP A 5 35.08 -2.30 62.13
C ASP A 5 34.83 -3.69 61.49
N ARG A 6 35.83 -4.12 60.72
CA ARG A 6 35.95 -5.22 59.74
C ARG A 6 35.90 -6.68 60.26
N ARG A 7 35.69 -7.59 59.29
CA ARG A 7 36.34 -8.92 58.98
C ARG A 7 35.27 -10.00 58.70
N SER A 8 35.11 -10.59 57.50
CA SER A 8 35.98 -11.35 56.56
C SER A 8 36.14 -12.85 56.89
N LEU A 9 36.00 -13.69 55.84
CA LEU A 9 36.39 -15.11 55.65
C LEU A 9 35.35 -16.16 56.13
N ASP A 10 35.08 -17.30 55.50
CA ASP A 10 35.46 -17.96 54.23
C ASP A 10 34.63 -19.28 54.12
N ASP A 11 34.57 -19.86 52.90
CA ASP A 11 34.59 -21.29 52.54
C ASP A 11 33.38 -22.27 52.65
N ASP A 12 33.01 -22.76 51.46
CA ASP A 12 32.94 -24.16 50.96
C ASP A 12 31.93 -25.24 51.43
N ASP A 13 31.22 -25.73 50.39
CA ASP A 13 31.09 -27.12 49.91
C ASP A 13 30.16 -28.15 50.60
N SER A 14 29.64 -29.01 49.71
CA SER A 14 29.21 -30.41 49.88
C SER A 14 27.70 -30.74 49.90
N SER A 15 27.24 -31.29 48.77
CA SER A 15 26.24 -32.38 48.70
C SER A 15 26.94 -33.71 49.05
N PRO A 16 26.27 -34.83 49.45
CA PRO A 16 25.66 -35.76 48.45
C PRO A 16 24.58 -36.78 48.96
N GLY A 17 23.94 -37.49 48.01
CA GLY A 17 23.44 -38.88 48.12
C GLY A 17 21.99 -39.08 48.65
N SER A 18 21.20 -40.11 48.28
CA SER A 18 21.34 -41.27 47.38
C SER A 18 20.03 -42.11 47.36
N ARG A 19 19.69 -42.72 46.19
CA ARG A 19 19.16 -44.12 45.97
C ARG A 19 17.79 -44.53 46.59
N SER A 20 16.92 -45.40 46.04
CA SER A 20 16.87 -46.28 44.84
C SER A 20 15.52 -47.07 44.74
N LEU A 21 15.21 -47.59 43.54
CA LEU A 21 14.40 -48.81 43.19
C LEU A 21 12.88 -48.79 43.50
N GLY A 22 11.94 -49.29 42.69
CA GLY A 22 11.91 -50.03 41.42
C GLY A 22 10.60 -50.85 41.38
N SER A 23 9.84 -50.84 40.27
CA SER A 23 8.84 -51.88 39.94
C SER A 23 8.36 -51.71 38.50
N SER A 24 8.48 -52.78 37.72
CA SER A 24 8.05 -52.91 36.33
C SER A 24 6.66 -53.56 36.27
N ALA A 25 5.76 -53.03 35.45
CA ALA A 25 4.63 -53.78 34.91
C ALA A 25 4.37 -53.35 33.47
N VAL A 26 4.39 -54.34 32.58
CA VAL A 26 4.09 -54.22 31.14
C VAL A 26 2.59 -54.34 30.94
N SER A 27 1.96 -53.41 30.21
CA SER A 27 0.82 -53.73 29.35
C SER A 27 0.75 -52.79 28.16
N SER A 28 0.73 -53.39 26.98
CA SER A 28 0.58 -52.81 25.65
C SER A 28 -0.78 -52.16 25.43
N GLY A 29 -0.82 -51.05 24.67
CA GLY A 29 -2.07 -50.45 24.21
C GLY A 29 -1.89 -49.12 23.46
N VAL A 30 -1.75 -49.22 22.14
CA VAL A 30 -2.19 -48.25 21.10
C VAL A 30 -1.73 -46.79 21.21
N SER A 31 -0.88 -46.40 20.27
CA SER A 31 -0.47 -45.02 19.96
C SER A 31 -1.52 -44.25 19.17
N THR A 32 -1.91 -43.07 19.66
CA THR A 32 -2.51 -41.99 18.87
C THR A 32 -1.68 -40.71 19.04
N PRO A 33 -1.25 -40.03 17.96
CA PRO A 33 -0.48 -38.80 18.09
C PRO A 33 -1.41 -37.62 18.40
N ALA A 34 -1.05 -36.84 19.42
CA ALA A 34 -1.69 -35.58 19.76
C ALA A 34 -1.39 -34.53 18.67
N THR A 35 -2.44 -33.98 18.06
CA THR A 35 -2.38 -32.92 17.05
C THR A 35 -2.09 -31.58 17.72
N SER A 36 -0.88 -31.06 17.54
CA SER A 36 -0.48 -29.70 17.88
C SER A 36 -0.84 -28.73 16.74
N SER A 37 -2.06 -28.18 16.75
CA SER A 37 -2.47 -27.18 15.74
C SER A 37 -3.14 -25.92 16.29
N THR A 38 -3.12 -25.68 17.60
CA THR A 38 -3.89 -24.57 18.22
C THR A 38 -3.06 -23.34 18.60
N ALA A 39 -1.73 -23.37 18.47
CA ALA A 39 -0.86 -22.27 18.91
C ALA A 39 -0.78 -21.08 17.92
N THR A 40 -0.97 -21.32 16.62
CA THR A 40 -0.73 -20.29 15.58
C THR A 40 -1.90 -19.32 15.41
N ALA A 41 -3.14 -19.80 15.52
CA ALA A 41 -4.34 -18.97 15.43
C ALA A 41 -4.48 -18.02 16.63
N THR A 42 -4.04 -18.47 17.81
CA THR A 42 -4.06 -17.66 19.03
C THR A 42 -3.04 -16.53 18.94
N SER A 43 -1.82 -16.78 18.44
CA SER A 43 -0.76 -15.75 18.30
C SER A 43 -1.12 -14.64 17.29
N GLN A 44 -1.80 -14.97 16.19
CA GLN A 44 -2.34 -13.97 15.26
C GLN A 44 -3.49 -13.15 15.89
N LYS A 45 -4.39 -13.81 16.64
CA LYS A 45 -5.48 -13.13 17.35
C LYS A 45 -4.93 -12.17 18.40
N THR A 46 -3.92 -12.57 19.17
CA THR A 46 -3.28 -11.73 20.20
C THR A 46 -2.55 -10.53 19.60
N LYS A 47 -1.82 -10.69 18.48
CA LYS A 47 -1.22 -9.56 17.75
C LYS A 47 -2.25 -8.56 17.24
N ILE A 48 -3.38 -9.04 16.71
CA ILE A 48 -4.46 -8.18 16.20
C ILE A 48 -5.12 -7.38 17.35
N TYR A 49 -5.27 -7.97 18.53
CA TYR A 49 -5.77 -7.25 19.71
C TYR A 49 -4.74 -6.27 20.28
N GLN A 50 -3.44 -6.58 20.20
CA GLN A 50 -2.37 -5.68 20.61
C GLN A 50 -2.24 -4.45 19.68
N GLU A 51 -2.30 -4.63 18.36
CA GLU A 51 -2.24 -3.52 17.39
C GLU A 51 -3.45 -2.58 17.49
N GLY A 52 -4.66 -3.12 17.68
CA GLY A 52 -5.86 -2.30 17.95
C GLY A 52 -5.78 -1.57 19.31
N GLY A 53 -5.10 -2.18 20.28
CA GLY A 53 -4.80 -1.59 21.58
C GLY A 53 -3.82 -0.42 21.50
N ASP A 54 -2.77 -0.51 20.68
CA ASP A 54 -1.76 0.54 20.52
C ASP A 54 -2.28 1.78 19.79
N PHE A 55 -3.18 1.60 18.81
CA PHE A 55 -3.88 2.72 18.17
C PHE A 55 -4.87 3.38 19.13
N SER A 56 -5.65 2.59 19.86
CA SER A 56 -6.57 3.10 20.89
C SER A 56 -5.80 3.81 22.00
N ALA A 57 -4.66 3.28 22.45
CA ALA A 57 -3.80 3.89 23.45
C ALA A 57 -3.12 5.17 22.94
N SER A 58 -2.79 5.26 21.65
CA SER A 58 -2.28 6.49 21.03
C SER A 58 -3.33 7.58 20.96
N LEU A 59 -4.58 7.21 20.63
CA LEU A 59 -5.74 8.13 20.64
C LEU A 59 -6.13 8.56 22.06
N GLU A 60 -6.03 7.65 23.02
CA GLU A 60 -6.27 7.90 24.45
C GLU A 60 -5.19 8.82 25.05
N ARG A 61 -3.91 8.62 24.70
CA ARG A 61 -2.80 9.55 25.04
C ARG A 61 -2.99 10.95 24.42
N LEU A 62 -3.73 11.07 23.32
CA LEU A 62 -4.09 12.34 22.67
C LEU A 62 -5.40 12.95 23.22
N GLY A 63 -6.07 12.29 24.18
CA GLY A 63 -7.31 12.73 24.81
C GLY A 63 -8.51 12.74 23.86
N LEU A 64 -8.53 11.83 22.87
CA LEU A 64 -9.55 11.73 21.84
C LEU A 64 -10.29 10.39 21.94
N SER A 65 -11.16 10.24 22.93
CA SER A 65 -12.11 9.13 22.97
C SER A 65 -13.28 9.43 22.00
N ILE A 66 -13.23 8.86 20.79
CA ILE A 66 -14.29 8.98 19.79
C ILE A 66 -15.12 7.67 19.81
N PRO A 67 -16.35 7.67 20.34
CA PRO A 67 -17.12 6.43 20.58
C PRO A 67 -17.62 5.74 19.31
N SER A 68 -17.64 6.42 18.15
CA SER A 68 -18.21 5.86 16.90
C SER A 68 -17.29 4.88 16.17
N HIS A 69 -16.03 4.73 16.57
CA HIS A 69 -15.06 3.88 15.86
C HIS A 69 -15.02 2.42 16.35
N GLN A 70 -15.50 2.05 17.55
CA GLN A 70 -15.12 0.74 18.11
C GLN A 70 -15.60 -0.51 17.34
N GLN A 71 -16.71 -0.43 16.58
CA GLN A 71 -17.20 -1.57 15.78
C GLN A 71 -16.82 -1.50 14.29
N PHE A 72 -16.66 -0.30 13.73
CA PHE A 72 -16.25 -0.10 12.33
C PHE A 72 -14.73 0.04 12.14
N SER A 73 -13.97 0.44 13.17
CA SER A 73 -12.52 0.66 13.13
C SER A 73 -11.78 -0.60 12.70
N VAL A 74 -12.17 -1.77 13.19
CA VAL A 74 -11.44 -3.01 12.88
C VAL A 74 -11.64 -3.44 11.42
N MET A 75 -12.73 -3.08 10.74
CA MET A 75 -12.92 -3.38 9.32
C MET A 75 -12.34 -2.27 8.42
N ILE A 76 -12.52 -1.01 8.83
CA ILE A 76 -12.07 0.19 8.12
C ILE A 76 -10.53 0.36 8.19
N HIS A 77 -9.91 0.20 9.37
CA HIS A 77 -8.45 0.26 9.51
C HIS A 77 -7.75 -1.01 9.04
N LYS A 78 -8.30 -2.21 9.34
CA LYS A 78 -7.59 -3.45 9.01
C LYS A 78 -7.46 -3.70 7.52
N HIS A 79 -8.39 -3.25 6.67
CA HIS A 79 -8.30 -3.47 5.22
C HIS A 79 -8.01 -2.21 4.40
N GLU A 80 -7.87 -1.05 5.04
CA GLU A 80 -7.69 0.26 4.39
C GLU A 80 -8.77 0.53 3.32
N VAL A 81 -10.00 0.04 3.55
CA VAL A 81 -11.05 0.00 2.51
C VAL A 81 -11.42 1.38 1.99
N PRO A 82 -11.66 2.42 2.81
CA PRO A 82 -12.04 3.74 2.28
C PRO A 82 -10.96 4.34 1.39
N ARG A 83 -9.68 4.19 1.78
CA ARG A 83 -8.54 4.62 0.96
C ARG A 83 -8.51 3.89 -0.36
N LYS A 84 -8.68 2.57 -0.36
CA LYS A 84 -8.70 1.77 -1.60
C LYS A 84 -9.87 2.13 -2.50
N VAL A 85 -11.06 2.37 -1.94
CA VAL A 85 -12.23 2.82 -2.70
C VAL A 85 -11.95 4.19 -3.32
N PHE A 86 -11.40 5.14 -2.55
CA PHE A 86 -10.98 6.44 -3.07
C PHE A 86 -9.95 6.26 -4.21
N HIS A 87 -8.93 5.45 -3.98
CA HIS A 87 -7.87 5.17 -4.96
C HIS A 87 -8.42 4.61 -6.27
N VAL A 88 -9.29 3.59 -6.21
CA VAL A 88 -9.96 2.96 -7.37
C VAL A 88 -10.91 3.92 -8.07
N SER A 89 -11.61 4.77 -7.32
CA SER A 89 -12.57 5.73 -7.87
C SER A 89 -11.91 6.73 -8.81
N ILE A 90 -10.64 7.08 -8.55
CA ILE A 90 -9.92 8.06 -9.36
C ILE A 90 -9.65 7.51 -10.77
N GLY A 91 -9.36 6.22 -10.94
CA GLY A 91 -9.24 5.62 -12.27
C GLY A 91 -10.53 5.73 -13.09
N PHE A 92 -11.68 5.49 -12.45
CA PHE A 92 -12.98 5.69 -13.09
C PHE A 92 -13.27 7.16 -13.39
N LEU A 93 -12.95 8.07 -12.46
CA LEU A 93 -13.10 9.51 -12.65
C LEU A 93 -12.26 9.99 -13.83
N THR A 94 -11.01 9.56 -13.93
CA THR A 94 -10.10 9.92 -15.02
C THR A 94 -10.64 9.45 -16.37
N LEU A 95 -11.14 8.22 -16.46
CA LEU A 95 -11.77 7.72 -17.69
C LEU A 95 -13.05 8.49 -18.02
N TRP A 96 -13.88 8.80 -17.04
CA TRP A 96 -15.09 9.59 -17.24
C TRP A 96 -14.77 11.01 -17.75
N LEU A 97 -13.79 11.69 -17.13
CA LEU A 97 -13.31 13.00 -17.60
C LEU A 97 -12.80 12.94 -19.04
N TYR A 98 -12.11 11.86 -19.41
CA TYR A 98 -11.68 11.61 -20.78
C TYR A 98 -12.88 11.46 -21.74
N THR A 99 -13.93 10.73 -21.36
CA THR A 99 -15.14 10.55 -22.21
C THR A 99 -15.92 11.84 -22.48
N ILE A 100 -15.83 12.82 -21.59
CA ILE A 100 -16.49 14.13 -21.77
C ILE A 100 -15.55 15.18 -22.39
N GLY A 101 -14.34 14.77 -22.81
CA GLY A 101 -13.39 15.63 -23.53
C GLY A 101 -12.62 16.62 -22.66
N VAL A 102 -12.57 16.43 -21.34
CA VAL A 102 -11.77 17.27 -20.44
C VAL A 102 -10.29 17.03 -20.71
N GLN A 103 -9.56 18.12 -20.90
CA GLN A 103 -8.15 18.10 -21.31
C GLN A 103 -7.22 18.25 -20.10
N PHE A 104 -5.98 17.77 -20.21
CA PHE A 104 -5.03 17.83 -19.09
C PHE A 104 -4.61 19.26 -18.72
N GLU A 105 -4.72 20.23 -19.62
CA GLU A 105 -4.49 21.64 -19.28
C GLU A 105 -5.57 22.20 -18.34
N GLN A 106 -6.75 21.57 -18.30
CA GLN A 106 -7.83 21.92 -17.36
C GLN A 106 -7.67 21.16 -16.03
N VAL A 107 -7.20 19.91 -16.09
CA VAL A 107 -7.06 19.04 -14.90
C VAL A 107 -5.83 19.40 -14.08
N THR A 108 -4.68 19.63 -14.73
CA THR A 108 -3.39 19.83 -14.05
C THR A 108 -3.40 21.03 -13.08
N PRO A 109 -3.96 22.21 -13.43
CA PRO A 109 -4.07 23.32 -12.48
C PRO A 109 -4.96 23.00 -11.27
N VAL A 110 -6.03 22.22 -11.46
CA VAL A 110 -6.90 21.79 -10.36
C VAL A 110 -6.13 20.85 -9.42
N LEU A 111 -5.42 19.86 -9.98
CA LEU A 111 -4.56 18.96 -9.20
C LEU A 111 -3.48 19.73 -8.44
N PHE A 112 -2.84 20.70 -9.08
CA PHE A 112 -1.83 21.54 -8.46
C PHE A 112 -2.41 22.43 -7.35
N THR A 113 -3.59 23.01 -7.56
CA THR A 113 -4.30 23.79 -6.53
C THR A 113 -4.66 22.92 -5.32
N LEU A 114 -5.15 21.70 -5.55
CA LEU A 114 -5.40 20.72 -4.49
C LEU A 114 -4.12 20.32 -3.77
N PHE A 115 -3.02 20.12 -4.50
CA PHE A 115 -1.71 19.79 -3.93
C PHE A 115 -1.24 20.89 -2.95
N ILE A 116 -1.28 22.15 -3.38
CA ILE A 116 -0.89 23.28 -2.54
C ILE A 116 -1.86 23.45 -1.35
N GLY A 117 -3.17 23.36 -1.59
CA GLY A 117 -4.18 23.49 -0.54
C GLY A 117 -4.06 22.41 0.54
N ILE A 118 -4.04 21.13 0.15
CA ILE A 118 -3.93 20.00 1.09
C ILE A 118 -2.55 19.99 1.75
N GLY A 119 -1.48 20.26 1.01
CA GLY A 119 -0.13 20.37 1.56
C GLY A 119 -0.03 21.47 2.62
N THR A 120 -0.65 22.63 2.38
CA THR A 120 -0.70 23.73 3.36
C THR A 120 -1.49 23.33 4.60
N CYS A 121 -2.65 22.69 4.45
CA CYS A 121 -3.41 22.15 5.58
C CYS A 121 -2.57 21.16 6.40
N ASP A 122 -1.80 20.29 5.74
CA ASP A 122 -0.95 19.31 6.41
C ASP A 122 0.24 19.96 7.15
N LEU A 123 0.78 21.06 6.63
CA LEU A 123 1.79 21.86 7.34
C LEU A 123 1.21 22.54 8.59
N VAL A 124 0.02 23.13 8.48
CA VAL A 124 -0.69 23.76 9.61
C VAL A 124 -1.03 22.71 10.68
N ARG A 125 -1.37 21.49 10.26
CA ARG A 125 -1.61 20.34 11.16
C ARG A 125 -0.44 20.05 12.08
N PHE A 126 0.81 20.14 11.61
CA PHE A 126 1.97 19.88 12.47
C PHE A 126 2.24 20.99 13.49
N GLN A 127 1.73 22.21 13.26
CA GLN A 127 2.00 23.36 14.13
C GLN A 127 0.93 23.55 15.20
N TYR A 128 -0.33 23.20 14.92
CA TYR A 128 -1.46 23.49 15.81
C TYR A 128 -2.15 22.21 16.32
N PRO A 129 -1.97 21.83 17.60
CA PRO A 129 -2.55 20.61 18.16
C PRO A 129 -4.08 20.54 18.05
N ALA A 130 -4.79 21.67 18.24
CA ALA A 130 -6.24 21.72 18.11
C ALA A 130 -6.71 21.43 16.68
N PHE A 131 -6.00 21.98 15.68
CA PHE A 131 -6.30 21.72 14.27
C PHE A 131 -5.96 20.27 13.90
N ASN A 132 -4.87 19.70 14.42
CA ASN A 132 -4.54 18.29 14.21
C ASN A 132 -5.64 17.35 14.71
N LYS A 133 -6.23 17.63 15.89
CA LYS A 133 -7.36 16.86 16.41
C LYS A 133 -8.57 16.91 15.49
N LEU A 134 -8.91 18.09 14.96
CA LEU A 134 -10.00 18.25 13.99
C LEU A 134 -9.69 17.52 12.67
N TYR A 135 -8.47 17.67 12.15
CA TYR A 135 -8.01 17.05 10.92
C TYR A 135 -8.09 15.52 11.00
N ILE A 136 -7.56 14.93 12.07
CA ILE A 136 -7.64 13.47 12.30
C ILE A 136 -9.09 13.03 12.48
N LYS A 137 -9.94 13.82 13.15
CA LYS A 137 -11.36 13.48 13.31
C LYS A 137 -12.12 13.44 11.98
N VAL A 138 -11.81 14.35 11.06
CA VAL A 138 -12.51 14.46 9.77
C VAL A 138 -11.91 13.54 8.70
N LEU A 139 -10.57 13.48 8.61
CA LEU A 139 -9.84 12.80 7.54
C LEU A 139 -9.18 11.48 7.98
N GLY A 140 -9.21 11.15 9.28
CA GLY A 140 -8.54 9.98 9.84
C GLY A 140 -9.03 8.65 9.26
N PHE A 141 -10.26 8.58 8.76
CA PHE A 141 -10.78 7.37 8.10
C PHE A 141 -10.07 7.05 6.76
N LEU A 142 -9.41 8.06 6.16
CA LEU A 142 -8.63 7.92 4.93
C LEU A 142 -7.13 7.72 5.23
N MET A 143 -6.66 8.14 6.40
CA MET A 143 -5.25 8.15 6.78
C MET A 143 -4.75 6.79 7.29
N ARG A 144 -3.48 6.48 7.00
CA ARG A 144 -2.74 5.38 7.66
C ARG A 144 -2.22 5.83 9.03
N GLU A 145 -1.97 4.89 9.93
CA GLU A 145 -1.48 5.19 11.29
C GLU A 145 -0.16 5.97 11.29
N LYS A 146 0.76 5.63 10.38
CA LYS A 146 2.03 6.35 10.23
C LYS A 146 1.85 7.81 9.78
N GLU A 147 0.78 8.13 9.07
CA GLU A 147 0.46 9.47 8.54
C GLU A 147 -0.05 10.42 9.63
N VAL A 148 -0.34 9.92 10.83
CA VAL A 148 -0.64 10.77 11.98
C VAL A 148 0.56 11.65 12.35
N ARG A 149 1.79 11.17 12.10
CA ARG A 149 3.04 11.88 12.42
C ARG A 149 3.89 12.24 11.19
N GLN A 150 3.42 11.87 10.01
CA GLN A 150 4.11 12.07 8.73
C GLN A 150 3.17 12.77 7.76
N PHE A 151 3.70 13.25 6.64
CA PHE A 151 2.86 13.83 5.59
C PHE A 151 1.81 12.84 5.10
N ASN A 152 0.60 13.34 4.83
CA ASN A 152 -0.51 12.54 4.34
C ASN A 152 -0.17 11.97 2.93
N GLY A 153 -0.44 10.67 2.72
CA GLY A 153 -0.19 9.99 1.44
C GLY A 153 -0.88 10.63 0.23
N VAL A 154 -1.99 11.35 0.46
CA VAL A 154 -2.68 12.12 -0.60
C VAL A 154 -1.78 13.21 -1.22
N ILE A 155 -0.84 13.77 -0.46
CA ILE A 155 0.09 14.78 -0.97
C ILE A 155 1.03 14.16 -2.01
N TRP A 156 1.58 12.98 -1.70
CA TRP A 156 2.45 12.23 -2.62
C TRP A 156 1.67 11.77 -3.86
N TYR A 157 0.43 11.36 -3.67
CA TYR A 157 -0.49 11.02 -4.76
C TYR A 157 -0.71 12.20 -5.71
N LEU A 158 -1.08 13.38 -5.19
CA LEU A 158 -1.31 14.58 -5.98
C LEU A 158 -0.05 15.04 -6.70
N LEU A 159 1.10 14.98 -6.02
CA LEU A 159 2.39 15.29 -6.63
C LEU A 159 2.70 14.36 -7.81
N GLY A 160 2.49 13.05 -7.64
CA GLY A 160 2.64 12.07 -8.72
C GLY A 160 1.74 12.38 -9.91
N LEU A 161 0.46 12.67 -9.66
CA LEU A 161 -0.49 13.06 -10.71
C LEU A 161 -0.06 14.33 -11.46
N VAL A 162 0.32 15.38 -10.74
CA VAL A 162 0.81 16.64 -11.34
C VAL A 162 2.02 16.38 -12.22
N ILE A 163 2.99 15.60 -11.75
CA ILE A 163 4.20 15.27 -12.53
C ILE A 163 3.81 14.53 -13.80
N VAL A 164 2.96 13.50 -13.71
CA VAL A 164 2.64 12.69 -14.89
C VAL A 164 1.79 13.42 -15.92
N THR A 165 0.82 14.23 -15.50
CA THR A 165 -0.02 14.99 -16.44
C THR A 165 0.70 16.20 -17.02
N TYR A 166 1.75 16.69 -16.38
CA TYR A 166 2.55 17.81 -16.88
C TYR A 166 3.67 17.38 -17.84
N ILE A 167 4.32 16.24 -17.58
CA ILE A 167 5.53 15.83 -18.32
C ILE A 167 5.22 14.89 -19.49
N PHE A 168 4.25 13.97 -19.32
CA PHE A 168 4.05 12.86 -20.26
C PHE A 168 2.86 13.10 -21.21
N PRO A 169 2.87 12.44 -22.40
CA PRO A 169 1.74 12.44 -23.32
C PRO A 169 0.45 11.89 -22.70
N LYS A 170 -0.69 12.24 -23.28
CA LYS A 170 -2.00 12.00 -22.69
C LYS A 170 -2.26 10.51 -22.43
N ASP A 171 -2.01 9.65 -23.41
CA ASP A 171 -2.19 8.21 -23.30
C ASP A 171 -1.31 7.57 -22.22
N VAL A 172 -0.05 8.00 -22.12
CA VAL A 172 0.89 7.54 -21.11
C VAL A 172 0.44 7.96 -19.70
N SER A 173 0.03 9.22 -19.50
CA SER A 173 -0.42 9.65 -18.17
C SER A 173 -1.75 9.01 -17.79
N LEU A 174 -2.70 8.85 -18.73
CA LEU A 174 -3.94 8.09 -18.49
C LEU A 174 -3.64 6.67 -18.01
N LEU A 175 -2.72 5.98 -18.68
CA LEU A 175 -2.29 4.64 -18.27
C LEU A 175 -1.65 4.66 -16.88
N ALA A 176 -0.76 5.61 -16.60
CA ALA A 176 -0.10 5.72 -15.29
C ALA A 176 -1.12 5.91 -14.15
N VAL A 177 -2.17 6.72 -14.37
CA VAL A 177 -3.26 6.88 -13.39
C VAL A 177 -4.03 5.57 -13.19
N LEU A 178 -4.31 4.82 -14.26
CA LEU A 178 -4.97 3.51 -14.15
C LEU A 178 -4.11 2.47 -13.44
N LEU A 179 -2.79 2.45 -13.69
CA LEU A 179 -1.87 1.55 -13.00
C LEU A 179 -1.77 1.90 -11.52
N LEU A 180 -1.62 3.19 -11.19
CA LEU A 180 -1.67 3.64 -9.81
C LEU A 180 -3.00 3.28 -9.18
N SER A 181 -4.13 3.56 -9.81
CA SER A 181 -5.47 3.37 -9.23
C SER A 181 -5.84 1.88 -9.06
N TRP A 182 -5.77 1.10 -10.14
CA TRP A 182 -6.31 -0.25 -10.17
C TRP A 182 -5.25 -1.31 -9.89
N ALA A 183 -4.06 -1.20 -10.49
CA ALA A 183 -3.01 -2.21 -10.32
C ALA A 183 -2.41 -2.18 -8.90
N ASP A 184 -2.17 -1.01 -8.31
CA ASP A 184 -1.72 -0.88 -6.91
C ASP A 184 -2.77 -1.40 -5.90
N THR A 185 -4.04 -1.04 -6.11
CA THR A 185 -5.12 -1.54 -5.25
C THR A 185 -5.25 -3.06 -5.36
N ALA A 186 -5.08 -3.63 -6.55
CA ALA A 186 -5.05 -5.07 -6.74
C ALA A 186 -3.85 -5.69 -6.03
N ALA A 187 -2.65 -5.17 -6.21
CA ALA A 187 -1.45 -5.67 -5.54
C ALA A 187 -1.59 -5.67 -4.01
N SER A 188 -2.03 -4.56 -3.42
CA SER A 188 -2.21 -4.46 -1.97
C SER A 188 -3.38 -5.30 -1.44
N THR A 189 -4.37 -5.62 -2.27
CA THR A 189 -5.51 -6.46 -1.87
C THR A 189 -5.17 -7.94 -1.95
N PHE A 190 -4.66 -8.40 -3.10
CA PHE A 190 -4.25 -9.80 -3.28
C PHE A 190 -2.97 -10.13 -2.52
N GLY A 191 -2.04 -9.19 -2.37
CA GLY A 191 -0.83 -9.38 -1.56
C GLY A 191 -1.13 -9.57 -0.07
N ARG A 192 -2.13 -8.86 0.46
CA ARG A 192 -2.57 -9.06 1.86
C ARG A 192 -3.43 -10.31 2.03
N ALA A 193 -4.29 -10.62 1.06
CA ALA A 193 -5.17 -11.77 1.12
C ALA A 193 -4.44 -13.10 0.88
N TYR A 194 -3.48 -13.15 -0.05
CA TYR A 194 -2.85 -14.40 -0.50
C TYR A 194 -1.32 -14.37 -0.49
N GLY A 195 -0.68 -13.25 -0.15
CA GLY A 195 0.78 -13.14 -0.16
C GLY A 195 1.50 -14.03 0.85
N TYR A 196 0.78 -14.66 1.80
CA TYR A 196 1.33 -15.69 2.68
C TYR A 196 1.54 -17.05 1.98
N LEU A 197 0.89 -17.27 0.83
CA LEU A 197 1.01 -18.49 0.02
C LEU A 197 2.12 -18.42 -1.01
N THR A 198 2.76 -17.26 -1.18
CA THR A 198 3.69 -17.01 -2.28
C THR A 198 5.03 -16.45 -1.77
N PRO A 199 6.14 -16.64 -2.53
CA PRO A 199 7.41 -16.00 -2.22
C PRO A 199 7.27 -14.48 -2.09
N LYS A 200 8.11 -13.90 -1.23
CA LYS A 200 8.16 -12.45 -1.00
C LYS A 200 9.54 -11.92 -1.39
N ILE A 201 9.55 -10.75 -1.99
CA ILE A 201 10.76 -9.98 -2.27
C ILE A 201 10.64 -8.71 -1.43
N GLY A 202 11.43 -8.61 -0.36
CA GLY A 202 11.30 -7.54 0.63
C GLY A 202 9.93 -7.56 1.33
N SER A 203 9.23 -6.42 1.28
CA SER A 203 7.90 -6.23 1.86
C SER A 203 6.75 -6.70 0.95
N LYS A 204 7.03 -6.96 -0.34
CA LYS A 204 6.03 -7.27 -1.36
C LYS A 204 5.96 -8.76 -1.68
N SER A 205 4.80 -9.24 -2.11
CA SER A 205 4.53 -10.66 -2.38
C SER A 205 4.30 -10.92 -3.86
N LEU A 206 4.71 -12.09 -4.34
CA LEU A 206 4.48 -12.50 -5.74
C LEU A 206 2.98 -12.52 -6.10
N ALA A 207 2.08 -12.87 -5.16
CA ALA A 207 0.64 -12.76 -5.36
C ALA A 207 0.20 -11.32 -5.70
N GLY A 208 0.76 -10.33 -5.01
CA GLY A 208 0.49 -8.91 -5.25
C GLY A 208 1.03 -8.47 -6.62
N SER A 209 2.28 -8.80 -6.93
CA SER A 209 2.90 -8.43 -8.22
C SER A 209 2.18 -9.09 -9.40
N MET A 210 1.71 -10.33 -9.27
CA MET A 210 0.90 -11.00 -10.29
C MET A 210 -0.47 -10.32 -10.48
N ALA A 211 -1.11 -9.89 -9.39
CA ALA A 211 -2.34 -9.13 -9.47
C ALA A 211 -2.13 -7.77 -10.16
N ALA A 212 -1.06 -7.04 -9.83
CA ALA A 212 -0.67 -5.82 -10.54
C ALA A 212 -0.41 -6.08 -12.03
N TYR A 213 0.28 -7.17 -12.37
CA TYR A 213 0.53 -7.55 -13.76
C TYR A 213 -0.79 -7.73 -14.54
N LEU A 214 -1.69 -8.56 -14.03
CA LEU A 214 -2.96 -8.86 -14.71
C LEU A 214 -3.85 -7.63 -14.82
N VAL A 215 -4.00 -6.87 -13.75
CA VAL A 215 -4.81 -5.65 -13.77
C VAL A 215 -4.17 -4.57 -14.64
N GLY A 216 -2.84 -4.47 -14.66
CA GLY A 216 -2.12 -3.57 -15.56
C GLY A 216 -2.31 -3.91 -17.03
N CYS A 217 -2.28 -5.21 -17.38
CA CYS A 217 -2.62 -5.69 -18.71
C CYS A 217 -4.06 -5.31 -19.09
N ILE A 218 -5.03 -5.53 -18.20
CA ILE A 218 -6.44 -5.20 -18.43
C ILE A 218 -6.60 -3.69 -18.61
N SER A 219 -6.01 -2.86 -17.73
CA SER A 219 -6.06 -1.40 -17.82
C SER A 219 -5.51 -0.89 -19.15
N CYS A 220 -4.34 -1.40 -19.57
CA CYS A 220 -3.74 -1.03 -20.85
C CYS A 220 -4.62 -1.46 -22.03
N TRP A 221 -5.11 -2.70 -22.01
CA TRP A 221 -5.97 -3.20 -23.07
C TRP A 221 -7.27 -2.38 -23.19
N VAL A 222 -7.93 -2.07 -22.07
CA VAL A 222 -9.14 -1.24 -22.03
C VAL A 222 -8.86 0.17 -22.55
N LEU A 223 -7.76 0.79 -22.13
CA LEU A 223 -7.41 2.15 -22.56
C LEU A 223 -7.15 2.22 -24.07
N TYR A 224 -6.24 1.38 -24.58
CA TYR A 224 -5.79 1.47 -25.97
C TYR A 224 -6.73 0.79 -26.98
N SER A 225 -7.49 -0.22 -26.57
CA SER A 225 -8.41 -0.94 -27.49
C SER A 225 -9.81 -0.34 -27.51
N TYR A 226 -10.26 0.26 -26.40
CA TYR A 226 -11.63 0.77 -26.28
C TYR A 226 -11.68 2.29 -26.12
N PHE A 227 -11.06 2.87 -25.08
CA PHE A 227 -11.23 4.30 -24.80
C PHE A 227 -10.60 5.20 -25.86
N ILE A 228 -9.32 5.02 -26.18
CA ILE A 228 -8.60 5.88 -27.14
C ILE A 228 -9.27 5.89 -28.52
N PRO A 229 -9.67 4.73 -29.11
CA PRO A 229 -10.36 4.73 -30.40
C PRO A 229 -11.79 5.27 -30.32
N SER A 230 -12.58 4.88 -29.30
CA SER A 230 -14.00 5.23 -29.20
C SER A 230 -14.24 6.72 -28.93
N PHE A 231 -13.27 7.40 -28.33
CA PHE A 231 -13.34 8.82 -27.99
C PHE A 231 -12.27 9.64 -28.73
N SER A 232 -11.88 9.17 -29.91
CA SER A 232 -10.83 9.78 -30.74
C SER A 232 -11.08 11.26 -31.06
N GLN A 233 -12.34 11.71 -31.08
CA GLN A 233 -12.71 13.12 -31.25
C GLN A 233 -12.16 14.06 -30.17
N HIS A 234 -11.74 13.54 -29.01
CA HIS A 234 -11.19 14.31 -27.90
C HIS A 234 -9.66 14.32 -27.86
N ASN A 235 -9.01 13.62 -28.79
CA ASN A 235 -7.56 13.57 -28.93
C ASN A 235 -7.10 14.65 -29.92
N ARG A 236 -6.23 15.55 -29.46
CA ARG A 236 -5.52 16.53 -30.27
C ARG A 236 -4.36 15.86 -31.00
N PRO A 237 -3.78 16.53 -32.02
CA PRO A 237 -2.49 16.12 -32.57
C PRO A 237 -1.47 15.98 -31.42
N ASP A 238 -0.69 14.89 -31.45
CA ASP A 238 0.37 14.56 -30.47
C ASP A 238 -0.09 14.17 -29.05
N ASP A 239 -1.39 14.10 -28.76
CA ASP A 239 -1.89 13.63 -27.45
C ASP A 239 -1.58 12.15 -27.22
N ILE A 240 -1.73 11.35 -28.28
CA ILE A 240 -1.57 9.90 -28.23
C ILE A 240 -0.21 9.58 -28.85
N MET A 241 0.63 8.93 -28.06
CA MET A 241 1.99 8.61 -28.44
C MET A 241 2.07 7.29 -29.18
N TRP A 242 1.30 6.28 -28.76
CA TRP A 242 1.28 4.97 -29.41
C TRP A 242 0.15 4.86 -30.42
N HIS A 243 0.49 4.48 -31.65
CA HIS A 243 -0.47 4.24 -32.72
C HIS A 243 -0.25 2.86 -33.35
N PRO A 244 -1.31 2.08 -33.59
CA PRO A 244 -1.19 0.71 -34.10
C PRO A 244 -0.61 0.64 -35.52
N GLU A 245 -0.71 1.71 -36.31
CA GLU A 245 -0.28 1.75 -37.72
C GLU A 245 1.17 2.22 -37.89
N THR A 246 1.67 3.07 -36.99
CA THR A 246 3.00 3.70 -37.13
C THR A 246 4.03 3.12 -36.17
N SER A 247 3.59 2.61 -35.01
CA SER A 247 4.47 2.04 -33.99
C SER A 247 4.86 0.61 -34.37
N ASN A 248 6.16 0.28 -34.28
CA ASN A 248 6.65 -1.10 -34.45
C ASN A 248 6.22 -2.03 -33.30
N LEU A 249 5.63 -1.48 -32.25
CA LEU A 249 5.17 -2.19 -31.07
C LEU A 249 3.72 -2.65 -31.23
N SER A 250 3.50 -3.96 -31.30
CA SER A 250 2.15 -4.52 -31.32
C SER A 250 1.38 -4.22 -30.02
N LEU A 251 0.05 -4.12 -30.11
CA LEU A 251 -0.82 -3.92 -28.95
C LEU A 251 -0.61 -5.00 -27.87
N LYS A 252 -0.42 -6.26 -28.28
CA LYS A 252 -0.19 -7.37 -27.33
C LYS A 252 1.11 -7.18 -26.55
N ALA A 253 2.17 -6.71 -27.21
CA ALA A 253 3.45 -6.41 -26.59
C ALA A 253 3.33 -5.20 -25.65
N LEU A 254 2.64 -4.14 -26.07
CA LEU A 254 2.35 -2.98 -25.23
C LEU A 254 1.60 -3.38 -23.95
N VAL A 255 0.54 -4.18 -24.07
CA VAL A 255 -0.27 -4.68 -22.94
C VAL A 255 0.58 -5.52 -21.98
N ALA A 256 1.34 -6.49 -22.51
CA ALA A 256 2.21 -7.33 -21.70
C ALA A 256 3.27 -6.51 -20.96
N PHE A 257 3.84 -5.49 -21.61
CA PHE A 257 4.83 -4.61 -21.00
C PHE A 257 4.21 -3.67 -19.96
N ALA A 258 3.02 -3.12 -20.20
CA ALA A 258 2.31 -2.32 -19.22
C ALA A 258 2.01 -3.10 -17.93
N GLY A 259 1.60 -4.36 -18.06
CA GLY A 259 1.47 -5.26 -16.90
C GLY A 259 2.80 -5.46 -16.17
N LEU A 260 3.89 -5.71 -16.92
CA LEU A 260 5.22 -5.87 -16.33
C LEU A 260 5.67 -4.61 -15.58
N VAL A 261 5.49 -3.44 -16.20
CA VAL A 261 5.79 -2.14 -15.60
C VAL A 261 4.96 -1.91 -14.34
N GLY A 262 3.67 -2.25 -14.34
CA GLY A 262 2.84 -2.19 -13.14
C GLY A 262 3.36 -3.06 -12.00
N ALA A 263 3.75 -4.31 -12.31
CA ALA A 263 4.30 -5.23 -11.32
C ALA A 263 5.69 -4.82 -10.80
N VAL A 264 6.56 -4.31 -11.68
CA VAL A 264 7.91 -3.85 -11.31
C VAL A 264 7.84 -2.55 -10.51
N SER A 265 6.99 -1.61 -10.91
CA SER A 265 6.83 -0.33 -10.20
C SER A 265 6.30 -0.53 -8.78
N GLU A 266 5.47 -1.55 -8.57
CA GLU A 266 5.01 -1.95 -7.23
C GLU A 266 6.14 -2.56 -6.38
N ALA A 267 7.02 -3.34 -7.01
CA ALA A 267 8.10 -4.04 -6.32
C ALA A 267 9.26 -3.12 -5.89
N ILE A 268 9.34 -1.92 -6.47
CA ILE A 268 10.36 -0.92 -6.16
C ILE A 268 9.91 -0.08 -4.95
N ASP A 269 10.48 -0.38 -3.78
CA ASP A 269 10.25 0.34 -2.52
C ASP A 269 11.34 1.42 -2.32
N PHE A 270 11.22 2.54 -3.03
CA PHE A 270 12.20 3.65 -2.98
C PHE A 270 11.68 4.89 -2.23
N PHE A 271 10.41 5.27 -2.45
CA PHE A 271 9.72 6.40 -1.81
C PHE A 271 8.25 6.00 -1.54
N ASP A 272 7.33 6.95 -1.39
CA ASP A 272 5.91 6.64 -1.27
C ASP A 272 5.37 6.07 -2.60
N ASP A 273 4.72 4.90 -2.52
CA ASP A 273 4.13 4.20 -3.67
C ASP A 273 3.22 5.11 -4.52
N ASN A 274 2.53 6.08 -3.89
CA ASN A 274 1.62 7.00 -4.58
C ASN A 274 2.34 8.00 -5.49
N LEU A 275 3.64 8.23 -5.29
CA LEU A 275 4.49 9.03 -6.15
C LEU A 275 5.30 8.14 -7.10
N THR A 276 5.90 7.07 -6.58
CA THR A 276 6.84 6.24 -7.32
C THR A 276 6.16 5.47 -8.45
N ILE A 277 5.00 4.86 -8.21
CA ILE A 277 4.29 4.06 -9.21
C ILE A 277 3.94 4.87 -10.48
N PRO A 278 3.24 6.02 -10.41
CA PRO A 278 2.85 6.75 -11.61
C PRO A 278 4.07 7.30 -12.35
N VAL A 279 5.10 7.79 -11.64
CA VAL A 279 6.29 8.39 -12.27
C VAL A 279 7.16 7.33 -12.95
N LEU A 280 7.42 6.19 -12.29
CA LEU A 280 8.18 5.11 -12.91
C LEU A 280 7.43 4.48 -14.08
N SER A 281 6.13 4.21 -13.89
CA SER A 281 5.34 3.58 -14.95
C SER A 281 5.21 4.46 -16.19
N SER A 282 4.95 5.76 -16.03
CA SER A 282 4.96 6.71 -17.15
C SER A 282 6.33 6.80 -17.82
N SER A 283 7.42 6.87 -17.05
CA SER A 283 8.78 6.90 -17.58
C SER A 283 9.10 5.68 -18.45
N PHE A 284 8.81 4.47 -17.96
CA PHE A 284 9.07 3.23 -18.71
C PHE A 284 8.18 3.10 -19.94
N MET A 285 6.89 3.41 -19.82
CA MET A 285 5.96 3.34 -20.96
C MET A 285 6.33 4.37 -22.03
N TRP A 286 6.66 5.60 -21.65
CA TRP A 286 7.11 6.63 -22.58
C TRP A 286 8.39 6.22 -23.30
N LEU A 287 9.40 5.71 -22.58
CA LEU A 287 10.65 5.25 -23.18
C LEU A 287 10.39 4.12 -24.19
N LEU A 288 9.55 3.14 -23.84
CA LEU A 288 9.21 2.03 -24.71
C LEU A 288 8.52 2.51 -26.00
N ILE A 289 7.48 3.33 -25.87
CA ILE A 289 6.72 3.83 -27.02
C ILE A 289 7.63 4.70 -27.89
N LYS A 290 8.44 5.57 -27.27
CA LYS A 290 9.39 6.43 -28.00
C LYS A 290 10.41 5.62 -28.79
N ALA A 291 10.97 4.57 -28.18
CA ALA A 291 11.97 3.72 -28.81
C ALA A 291 11.40 2.85 -29.95
N THR A 292 10.08 2.70 -30.01
CA THR A 292 9.39 1.86 -31.00
C THR A 292 8.55 2.65 -32.00
N SER A 293 8.48 3.98 -31.85
CA SER A 293 7.96 4.89 -32.85
C SER A 293 8.97 5.05 -33.99
N ASN A 294 8.50 4.90 -35.23
CA ASN A 294 9.27 5.26 -36.43
C ASN A 294 9.27 6.78 -36.64
#